data_AF-B8LY58-F1
#
_entry.id   AF-B8LY58-F1
#
_cell.length_a   1.000
_cell.length_b   1.000
_cell.length_c   1.000
_cell.angle_alpha   90.00
_cell.angle_beta   90.00
_cell.angle_gamma   90.00
#
_symmetry.space_group_name_H-M   'P 1'
#
loop_
_entity.id
_entity.type
_entity.pdbx_description
1 polymer ?
#
loop_
_entity_poly.entity_id
_entity_poly.type
_entity_poly.pdbx_seq_one_letter_code
_entity_poly.pdbx_strand_id
1 'polypeptide(L)'
;MAPRRRTARKELDPCMRARICELHTSARWGYKRIHKAHPEIPISTIRNTIKKEHQRVNQRSLPRSGQPSKLSSEQKENLVQLTKENPHIKFYELQESVDMRCSKTTIRRAFRNLHMRKWLQRDRPEILPQNAEKRLQWAQLNEAKEVN
;
A
#
# COMPACT_ATOMS: atom_id res chain seq x y z
N MET A 1 -9.27 24.18 -20.49
CA MET A 1 -10.19 23.11 -20.04
C MET A 1 -11.21 23.74 -19.10
N ALA A 2 -12.51 23.66 -19.40
CA ALA A 2 -13.55 24.17 -18.52
C ALA A 2 -13.62 23.35 -17.21
N PRO A 3 -13.88 23.97 -16.05
CA PRO A 3 -14.06 23.24 -14.80
C PRO A 3 -15.27 22.30 -14.90
N ARG A 4 -15.12 21.05 -14.48
CA ARG A 4 -16.22 20.09 -14.45
C ARG A 4 -17.31 20.61 -13.50
N ARG A 5 -18.55 20.77 -13.99
CA ARG A 5 -19.72 21.08 -13.15
C ARG A 5 -19.83 20.03 -12.04
N ARG A 6 -19.77 20.45 -10.77
CA ARG A 6 -20.02 19.58 -9.61
C ARG A 6 -21.50 19.16 -9.67
N THR A 7 -21.77 17.89 -9.96
CA THR A 7 -23.13 17.38 -9.87
C THR A 7 -23.56 17.32 -8.41
N ALA A 8 -24.77 17.78 -8.07
CA ALA A 8 -25.36 17.68 -6.72
C ALA A 8 -25.60 16.22 -6.23
N ARG A 9 -25.13 15.22 -6.98
CA ARG A 9 -25.32 13.81 -6.67
C ARG A 9 -24.40 13.43 -5.51
N LYS A 10 -25.01 13.18 -4.36
CA LYS A 10 -24.34 12.66 -3.16
C LYS A 10 -24.39 11.13 -3.17
N GLU A 11 -23.36 10.50 -2.62
CA GLU A 11 -23.39 9.07 -2.32
C GLU A 11 -24.57 8.76 -1.38
N LEU A 12 -25.25 7.64 -1.60
CA LEU A 12 -26.27 7.17 -0.66
C LEU A 12 -25.64 6.83 0.67
N ASP A 13 -26.35 7.17 1.74
CA ASP A 13 -25.99 6.78 3.09
C ASP A 13 -26.06 5.24 3.26
N PRO A 14 -25.14 4.60 4.00
CA PRO A 14 -25.17 3.16 4.23
C PRO A 14 -26.49 2.66 4.83
N CYS A 15 -27.12 3.40 5.74
CA CYS A 15 -28.41 3.03 6.32
C CYS A 15 -29.52 3.07 5.27
N MET A 16 -29.50 4.08 4.38
CA MET A 16 -30.46 4.14 3.27
C MET A 16 -30.26 3.00 2.26
N ARG A 17 -29.02 2.56 2.02
CA ARG A 17 -28.76 1.36 1.21
C ARG A 17 -29.31 0.11 1.85
N ALA A 18 -29.06 -0.09 3.15
CA ALA A 18 -29.63 -1.20 3.92
C ALA A 18 -31.16 -1.20 3.80
N ARG A 19 -31.78 -0.04 4.00
CA ARG A 19 -33.24 0.12 3.90
C ARG A 19 -33.79 -0.27 2.53
N ILE A 20 -33.15 0.17 1.45
CA ILE A 20 -33.54 -0.22 0.09
C ILE A 20 -33.48 -1.74 -0.10
N CYS A 21 -32.42 -2.36 0.40
CA CYS A 21 -32.23 -3.80 0.30
C CYS A 21 -33.25 -4.59 1.14
N GLU A 22 -33.54 -4.16 2.37
CA GLU A 22 -34.57 -4.74 3.23
C GLU A 22 -35.96 -4.66 2.58
N LEU A 23 -36.32 -3.50 2.02
CA LEU A 23 -37.60 -3.32 1.33
C LEU A 23 -37.74 -4.26 0.12
N HIS A 24 -36.64 -4.54 -0.57
CA HIS A 24 -36.64 -5.46 -1.69
C HIS A 24 -36.67 -6.92 -1.24
N THR A 25 -35.83 -7.31 -0.29
CA THR A 25 -35.64 -8.71 0.10
C THR A 25 -36.71 -9.19 1.08
N SER A 26 -36.96 -8.45 2.16
CA SER A 26 -37.91 -8.84 3.21
C SER A 26 -39.35 -8.49 2.83
N ALA A 27 -39.58 -7.27 2.34
CA ALA A 27 -40.93 -6.80 1.99
C ALA A 27 -41.35 -7.12 0.54
N ARG A 28 -40.44 -7.65 -0.29
CA ARG A 28 -40.67 -8.00 -1.71
C ARG A 28 -41.20 -6.83 -2.56
N TRP A 29 -40.78 -5.60 -2.27
CA TRP A 29 -41.20 -4.43 -3.05
C TRP A 29 -40.46 -4.35 -4.39
N GLY A 30 -41.22 -4.11 -5.47
CA GLY A 30 -40.64 -3.81 -6.78
C GLY A 30 -39.98 -2.42 -6.84
N TYR A 31 -39.03 -2.23 -7.76
CA TYR A 31 -38.22 -1.00 -7.87
C TYR A 31 -39.05 0.30 -7.95
N LYS A 32 -40.15 0.30 -8.71
CA LYS A 32 -41.04 1.47 -8.84
C LYS A 32 -41.73 1.82 -7.52
N ARG A 33 -42.09 0.80 -6.72
CA ARG A 33 -42.72 0.99 -5.41
C ARG A 33 -41.72 1.58 -4.41
N ILE A 34 -40.48 1.10 -4.42
CA ILE A 34 -39.40 1.65 -3.59
C ILE A 34 -39.13 3.11 -3.97
N HIS A 35 -39.07 3.43 -5.27
CA HIS A 35 -38.90 4.81 -5.73
C HIS A 35 -40.08 5.72 -5.36
N LYS A 36 -41.32 5.21 -5.38
CA LYS A 36 -42.48 5.98 -4.91
C LYS A 36 -42.38 6.34 -3.42
N ALA A 37 -41.79 5.46 -2.60
CA ALA A 37 -41.54 5.72 -1.18
C ALA A 37 -40.31 6.62 -0.94
N HIS A 38 -39.33 6.59 -1.86
CA HIS A 38 -38.09 7.37 -1.81
C HIS A 38 -37.86 8.10 -3.15
N PRO A 39 -38.68 9.13 -3.47
CA PRO A 39 -38.65 9.82 -4.76
C PRO A 39 -37.34 10.58 -5.01
N GLU A 40 -36.62 10.95 -3.96
CA GLU A 40 -35.30 11.58 -4.00
C GLU A 40 -34.21 10.66 -4.56
N ILE A 41 -34.44 9.34 -4.55
CA ILE A 41 -33.49 8.34 -5.02
C ILE A 41 -33.90 7.88 -6.42
N PRO A 42 -33.07 8.11 -7.47
CA PRO A 42 -33.38 7.65 -8.81
C PRO A 42 -33.56 6.13 -8.88
N ILE A 43 -34.49 5.66 -9.73
CA ILE A 43 -34.77 4.23 -9.96
C ILE A 43 -33.49 3.46 -10.34
N SER A 44 -32.62 4.07 -11.14
CA SER A 44 -31.33 3.48 -11.55
C SER A 44 -30.40 3.23 -10.35
N THR A 45 -30.40 4.14 -9.38
CA THR A 45 -29.63 4.01 -8.14
C THR A 45 -30.16 2.91 -7.24
N ILE A 46 -31.49 2.78 -7.13
CA ILE A 46 -32.16 1.67 -6.40
C ILE A 46 -31.75 0.33 -7.03
N ARG A 47 -31.91 0.20 -8.35
CA ARG A 47 -31.55 -1.02 -9.08
C ARG A 47 -30.07 -1.38 -8.90
N ASN A 48 -29.17 -0.41 -9.04
CA ASN A 48 -27.73 -0.63 -8.85
C ASN A 48 -27.38 -0.98 -7.40
N THR A 49 -28.10 -0.43 -6.44
CA THR A 49 -27.90 -0.70 -5.00
C THR A 49 -28.22 -2.15 -4.69
N ILE A 50 -29.38 -2.62 -5.14
CA ILE A 50 -29.80 -4.02 -4.97
C ILE A 50 -28.86 -4.97 -5.73
N LYS A 51 -28.57 -4.67 -7.01
CA LYS A 51 -27.69 -5.53 -7.83
C LYS A 51 -26.29 -5.71 -7.23
N LYS A 52 -25.72 -4.66 -6.62
CA LYS A 52 -24.36 -4.68 -6.04
C LYS A 52 -24.33 -5.03 -4.56
N GLU A 53 -25.47 -5.33 -3.94
CA GLU A 53 -25.53 -5.63 -2.51
C GLU A 53 -24.55 -6.73 -2.11
N HIS A 54 -24.54 -7.84 -2.84
CA HIS A 54 -23.65 -8.99 -2.60
C HIS A 54 -22.15 -8.65 -2.66
N GLN A 55 -21.75 -7.55 -3.30
CA GLN A 55 -20.34 -7.13 -3.43
C GLN A 55 -19.92 -6.18 -2.31
N ARG A 56 -20.89 -5.55 -1.63
CA ARG A 56 -20.62 -4.54 -0.62
C ARG A 56 -20.38 -5.18 0.74
N VAL A 57 -19.48 -4.58 1.49
CA VAL A 57 -19.28 -4.88 2.92
C VAL A 57 -19.85 -3.71 3.71
N ASN A 58 -20.70 -4.00 4.70
CA ASN A 58 -21.33 -3.00 5.57
C ASN A 58 -22.10 -1.88 4.84
N GLN A 59 -22.70 -2.20 3.68
CA GLN A 59 -23.46 -1.25 2.85
C GLN A 59 -22.66 0.00 2.40
N ARG A 60 -21.33 -0.07 2.46
CA ARG A 60 -20.43 0.98 1.97
C ARG A 60 -20.08 0.76 0.50
N SER A 61 -19.80 1.85 -0.20
CA SER A 61 -19.30 1.78 -1.57
C SER A 61 -17.94 1.09 -1.60
N LEU A 62 -17.72 0.23 -2.60
CA LEU A 62 -16.42 -0.42 -2.77
C LEU A 62 -15.36 0.64 -3.08
N PRO A 63 -14.14 0.48 -2.57
CA PRO A 63 -13.03 1.32 -2.99
C PRO A 63 -12.82 1.17 -4.49
N ARG A 64 -12.38 2.25 -5.13
CA ARG A 64 -11.97 2.20 -6.54
C ARG A 64 -10.68 1.38 -6.62
N SER A 65 -10.53 0.60 -7.70
CA SER A 65 -9.33 -0.19 -7.96
C SER A 65 -8.04 0.65 -8.01
N GLY A 66 -8.16 1.93 -8.35
CA GLY A 66 -7.03 2.83 -8.50
C GLY A 66 -6.22 2.52 -9.77
N GLN A 67 -5.12 3.25 -9.94
CA GLN A 67 -4.18 3.01 -11.04
C GLN A 67 -3.28 1.82 -10.69
N PRO A 68 -2.95 0.93 -11.67
CA PRO A 68 -1.98 -0.12 -11.43
C PRO A 68 -0.62 0.43 -10.98
N SER A 69 0.05 -0.34 -10.12
CA SER A 69 1.41 -0.02 -9.64
C SER A 69 2.40 0.01 -10.81
N LYS A 70 3.36 0.95 -10.76
CA LYS A 70 4.48 1.00 -11.72
C LYS A 70 5.45 -0.17 -11.59
N LEU A 71 5.49 -0.80 -10.41
CA LEU A 71 6.32 -1.97 -10.11
C LEU A 71 5.44 -3.21 -10.05
N SER A 72 5.82 -4.25 -10.78
CA SER A 72 5.23 -5.59 -10.65
C SER A 72 5.60 -6.23 -9.31
N SER A 73 4.95 -7.34 -8.96
CA SER A 73 5.30 -8.09 -7.73
C SER A 73 6.70 -8.69 -7.83
N GLU A 74 7.03 -9.33 -8.94
CA GLU A 74 8.36 -9.91 -9.23
C GLU A 74 9.47 -8.86 -9.12
N GLN A 75 9.24 -7.67 -9.69
CA GLN A 75 10.19 -6.57 -9.61
C GLN A 75 10.44 -6.11 -8.16
N LYS A 76 9.41 -6.13 -7.31
CA LYS A 76 9.58 -5.79 -5.88
C LYS A 76 10.38 -6.86 -5.15
N GLU A 77 10.15 -8.13 -5.46
CA GLU A 77 10.89 -9.25 -4.88
C GLU A 77 12.38 -9.19 -5.29
N ASN A 78 12.66 -8.93 -6.56
CA ASN A 78 14.04 -8.74 -7.05
C ASN A 78 14.74 -7.57 -6.34
N LEU A 79 14.06 -6.44 -6.13
CA LEU A 79 14.61 -5.32 -5.35
C LEU A 79 14.97 -5.71 -3.92
N VAL A 80 14.09 -6.47 -3.27
CA VAL A 80 14.32 -6.97 -1.91
C VAL A 80 15.52 -7.91 -1.88
N GLN A 81 15.61 -8.81 -2.85
CA GLN A 81 16.69 -9.79 -2.94
C GLN A 81 18.05 -9.11 -3.17
N LEU A 82 18.14 -8.21 -4.15
CA LEU A 82 19.37 -7.42 -4.41
C LEU A 82 19.82 -6.62 -3.18
N THR A 83 18.87 -6.08 -2.42
CA THR A 83 19.18 -5.32 -1.19
C THR A 83 19.69 -6.22 -0.06
N LYS A 84 19.25 -7.49 -0.01
CA LYS A 84 19.74 -8.47 0.97
C LYS A 84 21.13 -8.99 0.59
N GLU A 85 21.35 -9.28 -0.69
CA GLU A 85 22.63 -9.77 -1.21
C GLU A 85 23.73 -8.70 -1.12
N ASN A 86 23.40 -7.45 -1.48
CA ASN A 86 24.32 -6.33 -1.40
C ASN A 86 23.70 -5.17 -0.61
N PRO A 87 23.95 -5.11 0.71
CA PRO A 87 23.47 -4.02 1.56
C PRO A 87 23.95 -2.62 1.11
N HIS A 88 25.05 -2.54 0.37
CA HIS A 88 25.66 -1.29 -0.10
C HIS A 88 24.98 -0.73 -1.36
N ILE A 89 24.15 -1.50 -2.07
CA ILE A 89 23.58 -1.15 -3.38
C ILE A 89 22.85 0.19 -3.41
N LYS A 90 23.27 1.14 -4.24
CA LYS A 90 22.69 2.49 -4.31
C LYS A 90 21.31 2.46 -4.97
N PHE A 91 20.48 3.47 -4.66
CA PHE A 91 19.15 3.60 -5.27
C PHE A 91 19.18 3.80 -6.80
N TYR A 92 20.30 4.28 -7.35
CA TYR A 92 20.51 4.36 -8.80
C TYR A 92 20.66 2.95 -9.42
N GLU A 93 21.45 2.08 -8.79
CA GLU A 93 21.68 0.70 -9.25
C GLU A 93 20.39 -0.13 -9.14
N LEU A 94 19.64 0.05 -8.04
CA LEU A 94 18.30 -0.54 -7.89
C LEU A 94 17.29 -0.04 -8.92
N GLN A 95 17.46 1.17 -9.43
CA GLN A 95 16.59 1.73 -10.47
C GLN A 95 16.92 1.13 -11.84
N GLU A 96 18.21 0.93 -12.12
CA GLU A 96 18.70 0.28 -13.33
C GLU A 96 18.20 -1.16 -13.43
N SER A 97 18.14 -1.90 -12.32
CA SER A 97 17.67 -3.29 -12.30
C SER A 97 16.17 -3.47 -12.57
N VAL A 98 15.35 -2.41 -12.51
CA VAL A 98 13.87 -2.49 -12.57
C VAL A 98 13.26 -1.62 -13.67
N ASP A 99 14.07 -1.26 -14.66
CA ASP A 99 13.74 -0.28 -15.71
C ASP A 99 13.72 1.17 -15.16
N MET A 100 14.59 2.02 -15.73
CA MET A 100 14.86 3.41 -15.33
C MET A 100 13.60 4.29 -15.31
N ARG A 101 12.51 3.84 -15.93
CA ARG A 101 11.17 4.45 -15.88
C ARG A 101 10.59 4.56 -14.46
N CYS A 102 11.02 3.72 -13.53
CA CYS A 102 10.60 3.83 -12.13
C CYS A 102 11.44 4.88 -11.39
N SER A 103 10.80 5.83 -10.69
CA SER A 103 11.56 6.83 -9.95
C SER A 103 12.16 6.22 -8.67
N LYS A 104 13.30 6.74 -8.21
CA LYS A 104 13.88 6.40 -6.88
C LYS A 104 12.88 6.55 -5.74
N THR A 105 11.95 7.52 -5.84
CA THR A 105 10.90 7.71 -4.84
C THR A 105 9.87 6.58 -4.84
N THR A 106 9.58 6.00 -6.01
CA THR A 106 8.71 4.83 -6.17
C THR A 106 9.32 3.62 -5.48
N ILE A 107 10.61 3.36 -5.71
CA ILE A 107 11.37 2.28 -5.06
C ILE A 107 11.37 2.46 -3.54
N ARG A 108 11.64 3.68 -3.05
CA ARG A 108 11.61 3.98 -1.61
C ARG A 108 10.22 3.77 -0.98
N ARG A 109 9.15 4.14 -1.69
CA ARG A 109 7.76 3.88 -1.26
C ARG A 109 7.47 2.38 -1.25
N ALA A 110 7.96 1.62 -2.23
CA ALA A 110 7.81 0.17 -2.27
C ALA A 110 8.46 -0.49 -1.04
N PHE A 111 9.70 -0.14 -0.70
CA PHE A 111 10.34 -0.62 0.53
C PHE A 111 9.57 -0.22 1.79
N ARG A 112 9.10 1.04 1.87
CA ARG A 112 8.30 1.50 3.03
C ARG A 112 7.01 0.70 3.21
N ASN A 113 6.34 0.34 2.13
CA ASN A 113 5.13 -0.48 2.17
C ASN A 113 5.42 -1.92 2.63
N LEU A 114 6.64 -2.41 2.37
CA LEU A 114 7.14 -3.69 2.89
C LEU A 114 7.72 -3.57 4.31
N HIS A 115 7.51 -2.44 4.99
CA HIS A 115 8.10 -2.12 6.29
C HIS A 115 9.64 -2.19 6.33
N MET A 116 10.28 -2.10 5.17
CA MET A 116 11.72 -2.05 5.03
C MET A 116 12.19 -0.61 4.89
N ARG A 117 13.26 -0.27 5.59
CA ARG A 117 14.01 0.96 5.35
C ARG A 117 15.44 0.57 5.02
N LYS A 118 15.91 1.01 3.86
CA LYS A 118 17.35 1.09 3.63
C LYS A 118 17.87 2.21 4.52
N TRP A 119 18.46 1.85 5.66
CA TRP A 119 19.18 2.82 6.49
C TRP A 119 20.38 3.32 5.68
N LEU A 120 20.57 4.64 5.65
CA LEU A 120 21.82 5.21 5.14
C LEU A 120 22.93 4.66 6.04
N GLN A 121 23.80 3.83 5.47
CA GLN A 121 25.03 3.45 6.14
C GLN A 121 25.79 4.75 6.43
N ARG A 122 26.04 5.02 7.72
CA ARG A 122 26.94 6.09 8.12
C ARG A 122 28.34 5.69 7.65
N ASP A 123 29.15 6.64 7.21
CA ASP A 123 30.56 6.42 6.90
C ASP A 123 31.29 5.93 8.16
N ARG A 124 31.23 4.62 8.38
CA ARG A 124 31.93 3.94 9.44
C ARG A 124 33.28 3.59 8.84
N PRO A 125 34.39 4.15 9.35
CA PRO A 125 35.71 3.76 8.87
C PRO A 125 35.84 2.25 9.02
N GLU A 126 36.18 1.58 7.93
CA GLU A 126 36.39 0.14 7.92
C GLU A 126 37.54 -0.18 8.88
N ILE A 127 37.37 -1.23 9.68
CA ILE A 127 38.46 -1.73 10.49
C ILE A 127 39.42 -2.40 9.52
N LEU A 128 40.47 -1.67 9.13
CA LEU A 128 41.56 -2.24 8.35
C LEU A 128 42.09 -3.50 9.06
N PRO A 129 42.55 -4.54 8.32
CA PRO A 129 43.04 -5.78 8.91
C PRO A 129 44.08 -5.55 10.02
N GLN A 130 45.00 -4.61 9.79
CA GLN A 130 46.00 -4.19 10.77
C GLN A 130 45.41 -3.63 12.08
N ASN A 131 44.31 -2.88 11.97
CA ASN A 131 43.60 -2.33 13.14
C ASN A 131 42.80 -3.41 13.87
N ALA A 132 42.31 -4.43 13.14
CA ALA A 132 41.64 -5.58 13.73
C ALA A 132 42.63 -6.41 14.56
N GLU A 133 43.83 -6.68 14.03
CA GLU A 133 44.90 -7.37 14.74
C GLU A 133 45.33 -6.64 16.02
N LYS A 134 45.56 -5.33 15.94
CA LYS A 134 45.89 -4.52 17.13
C LYS A 134 44.81 -4.58 18.21
N ARG A 135 43.54 -4.56 17.80
CA ARG A 135 42.40 -4.69 18.73
C ARG A 135 42.34 -6.07 19.36
N LEU A 136 42.62 -7.13 18.60
CA LEU A 136 42.67 -8.51 19.11
C LEU A 136 43.81 -8.67 20.13
N GLN A 137 45.01 -8.19 19.80
CA GLN A 137 46.17 -8.21 20.71
C GLN A 137 45.87 -7.46 22.02
N TRP A 138 45.25 -6.28 21.92
CA TRP A 138 44.83 -5.52 23.10
C TRP A 138 43.81 -6.30 23.95
N ALA A 139 42.83 -6.95 23.35
CA ALA A 139 41.83 -7.73 24.08
C ALA A 139 42.47 -8.91 24.84
N GLN A 140 43.31 -9.68 24.16
CA GLN A 140 44.02 -10.82 24.75
C GLN A 140 44.92 -10.41 25.92
N LEU A 141 45.63 -9.28 25.80
CA LEU A 141 46.50 -8.76 26.85
C LEU A 141 45.73 -8.31 28.10
N ASN A 142 44.48 -7.83 27.96
CA ASN A 142 43.67 -7.44 29.11
C ASN A 142 42.95 -8.63 29.74
N GLU A 143 42.50 -9.59 28.92
CA GLU A 143 41.92 -10.84 29.41
C GLU A 143 42.94 -11.61 30.28
N ALA A 144 44.20 -11.68 29.86
CA ALA A 144 45.28 -12.28 30.65
C ALA A 144 45.61 -11.53 31.96
N LYS A 145 45.22 -10.26 32.09
CA LYS A 145 45.41 -9.45 33.31
C LYS A 145 44.28 -9.59 34.32
N GLU A 146 43.08 -10.00 33.89
CA GLU A 146 41.97 -10.25 34.82
C GLU A 146 41.99 -11.66 35.42
N VAL A 147 42.77 -12.58 34.86
CA VAL A 147 42.89 -13.99 35.31
C VAL A 147 44.05 -14.19 36.32
N ASN A 148 44.85 -13.16 36.58
CA ASN A 148 46.00 -13.16 37.50
C ASN A 148 45.78 -12.16 38.65
#